data_AF-A0A1F3CJG2-F1
#
_entry.id   AF-A0A1F3CJG2-F1
#
_cell.length_a   1.000
_cell.length_b   1.000
_cell.length_c   1.000
_cell.angle_alpha   90.00
_cell.angle_beta   90.00
_cell.angle_gamma   90.00
#
_symmetry.space_group_name_H-M   'P 1'
#
loop_
_entity.id
_entity.type
_entity.pdbx_description
1 polymer ?
#
loop_
_entity_poly.entity_id
_entity_poly.type
_entity_poly.pdbx_seq_one_letter_code
_entity_poly.pdbx_strand_id
1 'polypeptide(L)' 'METLVINLKSEKDKSLFYALAERLHLKTTTITEEDKEDYGLLKAMLEAKKGDYIDKETVLKALRK' A
#
# COMPACT_ATOMS: atom_id res chain seq x y z
N MET A 1 -8.32 -0.21 10.25
CA MET A 1 -7.16 0.65 10.56
C MET A 1 -6.97 1.58 9.38
N GLU A 2 -7.05 2.89 9.61
CA GLU A 2 -6.72 3.89 8.60
C GLU A 2 -5.28 4.34 8.85
N THR A 3 -4.46 4.26 7.81
CA THR A 3 -3.03 4.59 7.87
C THR A 3 -2.76 5.73 6.92
N LEU A 4 -2.16 6.81 7.43
CA LEU A 4 -1.74 7.96 6.63
C LEU A 4 -0.26 7.81 6.25
N VAL A 5 0.05 7.83 4.95
CA VAL A 5 1.41 7.81 4.43
C VAL A 5 1.74 9.16 3.82
N ILE A 6 2.83 9.78 4.26
CA ILE A 6 3.27 11.11 3.81
C ILE A 6 4.64 10.98 3.18
N ASN A 7 4.78 11.41 1.92
CA ASN A 7 6.05 11.42 1.21
C ASN A 7 6.69 12.81 1.34
N LEU A 8 7.75 12.92 2.13
CA LEU A 8 8.47 14.17 2.36
C LEU A 8 9.67 14.26 1.42
N LYS A 9 9.76 15.34 0.65
CA LYS A 9 10.80 15.54 -0.39
C LYS A 9 12.08 16.21 0.13
N SER A 10 12.04 16.74 1.36
CA SER A 10 13.13 17.49 2.00
C SER A 10 13.41 16.94 3.38
N GLU A 11 14.68 16.73 3.71
CA GLU A 11 15.11 16.28 5.04
C GLU A 11 14.75 17.30 6.14
N LYS A 12 14.71 18.59 5.81
CA LYS A 12 14.29 19.64 6.76
C LYS A 12 12.80 19.50 7.10
N ASP A 13 11.97 19.13 6.13
CA ASP A 13 10.54 18.90 6.37
C ASP A 13 10.32 17.59 7.13
N LYS A 14 11.14 16.57 6.86
CA LYS A 14 11.12 15.29 7.58
C LYS A 14 11.29 15.45 9.08
N SER A 15 12.31 16.21 9.51
CA SER A 15 12.54 16.48 10.93
C SER A 15 11.40 17.27 11.57
N LEU A 16 10.84 18.27 10.86
CA LEU A 16 9.71 19.06 11.35
C LEU A 16 8.46 18.18 11.56
N PHE A 17 8.10 17.36 10.57
CA PHE A 17 6.93 16.48 10.65
C PHE A 17 7.08 15.40 11.72
N TYR A 18 8.29 14.88 11.89
CA TYR A 18 8.55 13.89 12.94
C TYR A 18 8.36 14.49 14.34
N ALA A 19 8.92 15.68 14.59
CA ALA A 19 8.76 16.39 15.85
C ALA A 19 7.30 16.76 16.13
N LEU A 20 6.53 17.09 15.08
CA LEU A 20 5.11 17.41 15.21
C LEU A 20 4.29 16.15 15.52
N ALA A 21 4.60 15.03 14.88
CA ALA A 21 3.95 13.75 15.14
C ALA A 21 4.25 13.22 16.56
N GLU A 22 5.48 13.38 17.06
CA GLU A 22 5.81 13.06 18.46
C GLU A 22 5.00 13.89 19.45
N ARG A 23 4.86 15.20 19.20
CA ARG A 23 4.03 16.10 20.03
C ARG A 23 2.55 15.73 20.03
N LEU A 24 2.06 15.16 18.95
CA LEU A 24 0.68 14.67 18.83
C LEU A 24 0.52 13.23 19.34
N HIS A 25 1.59 12.64 19.90
CA HIS A 25 1.62 11.25 20.38
C HIS A 25 1.22 10.23 19.29
N LEU A 26 1.54 10.54 18.03
CA LEU A 26 1.28 9.65 16.91
C LEU A 26 2.40 8.63 16.79
N LYS A 27 2.03 7.39 16.47
CA LYS A 27 3.00 6.34 16.16
C LYS A 27 3.59 6.59 14.77
N THR A 28 4.85 7.00 14.72
CA THR A 28 5.60 7.18 13.47
C THR A 28 6.44 5.94 13.18
N THR A 29 6.61 5.63 11.90
CA THR A 29 7.48 4.56 11.42
C THR A 29 8.07 4.99 10.09
N THR A 30 9.36 4.73 9.89
CA THR A 30 10.00 4.96 8.61
C THR A 30 9.77 3.74 7.74
N ILE A 31 9.26 3.96 6.53
CA ILE A 31 8.98 2.92 5.54
C ILE A 31 10.16 2.87 4.56
N THR A 32 10.78 1.70 4.42
CA THR A 32 11.85 1.46 3.45
C THR A 32 11.30 1.25 2.03
N GLU A 33 12.18 1.13 1.03
CA GLU A 33 11.75 0.81 -0.34
C GLU A 33 11.09 -0.59 -0.41
N GLU A 34 11.67 -1.61 0.23
CA GLU A 34 11.07 -2.95 0.32
C GLU A 34 9.67 -2.91 0.95
N ASP A 35 9.50 -2.17 2.05
CA ASP A 35 8.19 -2.03 2.68
C ASP A 35 7.16 -1.41 1.71
N LYS A 36 7.56 -0.44 0.87
CA LYS A 36 6.66 0.16 -0.13
C LYS A 36 6.26 -0.86 -1.20
N GLU A 37 7.19 -1.70 -1.65
CA GLU A 37 6.91 -2.75 -2.61
C GLU A 37 5.91 -3.76 -2.04
N ASP A 38 6.11 -4.19 -0.79
CA ASP A 38 5.20 -5.08 -0.07
C ASP A 38 3.80 -4.46 0.09
N TYR A 39 3.71 -3.17 0.43
CA TYR A 39 2.43 -2.46 0.48
C TYR A 39 1.76 -2.39 -0.90
N GLY A 40 2.53 -2.14 -1.95
CA GLY A 40 2.04 -2.13 -3.33
C GLY A 40 1.49 -3.50 -3.76
N LEU A 41 2.22 -4.57 -3.43
CA LEU A 41 1.83 -5.94 -3.70
C LEU A 41 0.55 -6.32 -2.94
N LEU A 42 0.49 -6.03 -1.63
CA LEU A 42 -0.69 -6.27 -0.82
C LEU A 42 -1.92 -5.55 -1.38
N LYS A 43 -1.76 -4.29 -1.81
CA LYS A 43 -2.84 -3.52 -2.43
C LYS A 43 -3.33 -4.19 -3.72
N ALA A 44 -2.41 -4.60 -4.60
CA ALA A 44 -2.76 -5.30 -5.84
C ALA A 44 -3.48 -6.64 -5.56
N MET A 45 -3.06 -7.39 -4.54
CA MET A 45 -3.73 -8.62 -4.12
C MET A 45 -5.16 -8.37 -3.59
N LEU A 46 -5.36 -7.30 -2.82
CA LEU A 46 -6.68 -6.92 -2.32
C LEU A 46 -7.61 -6.44 -3.44
N GLU A 47 -7.08 -5.72 -4.43
CA GLU A 47 -7.82 -5.32 -5.63
C GLU A 47 -8.15 -6.54 -6.50
N ALA A 48 -7.20 -7.46 -6.70
CA ALA A 48 -7.43 -8.72 -7.42
C ALA A 48 -8.48 -9.61 -6.74
N LYS A 49 -8.48 -9.67 -5.39
CA LYS A 49 -9.53 -10.37 -4.63
C LYS A 49 -10.93 -9.77 -4.79
N LYS A 50 -11.03 -8.49 -5.15
CA LYS A 50 -12.31 -7.82 -5.42
C LYS A 50 -12.77 -8.01 -6.86
N GLY A 51 -11.89 -8.45 -7.77
CA GLY A 51 -12.26 -8.87 -9.11
C GLY A 51 -13.06 -10.17 -9.05
N ASP A 52 -14.13 -10.24 -9.84
CA ASP A 52 -15.03 -11.40 -9.91
C ASP A 52 -14.24 -12.72 -9.96
N TYR A 53 -14.66 -13.68 -9.13
CA TYR A 53 -14.11 -15.03 -9.15
C TYR A 53 -14.47 -15.67 -10.51
N ILE A 54 -13.59 -15.53 -11.49
CA ILE A 54 -13.83 -16.11 -12.81
C ILE A 54 -13.54 -17.60 -12.72
N ASP A 55 -14.59 -18.40 -12.87
CA ASP A 55 -14.48 -19.85 -12.88
C ASP A 55 -13.54 -20.30 -14.02
N LYS A 56 -12.56 -21.14 -13.66
CA LYS A 56 -11.49 -21.60 -14.56
C LYS A 56 -12.06 -22.33 -15.78
N GLU A 57 -13.18 -23.03 -15.62
CA GLU A 57 -13.85 -23.76 -16.69
C GLU A 57 -14.46 -22.81 -17.72
N THR A 58 -14.97 -21.65 -17.26
CA THR A 58 -15.51 -20.58 -18.11
C THR A 58 -14.42 -19.95 -18.98
N VAL A 59 -13.24 -19.68 -18.41
CA VAL A 59 -12.09 -19.13 -19.17
C VAL A 59 -11.56 -20.15 -20.20
N LEU A 60 -11.43 -21.41 -19.81
CA LEU A 60 -10.95 -22.47 -20.70
C LEU A 60 -11.89 -22.73 -21.88
N LYS A 61 -13.20 -22.57 -21.70
CA LYS A 61 -14.18 -22.65 -22.80
C LYS A 61 -14.03 -21.49 -23.79
N ALA A 62 -13.75 -20.28 -23.31
CA ALA A 62 -13.56 -19.12 -24.17
C ALA A 62 -12.28 -19.20 -25.04
N LEU A 63 -11.23 -19.86 -24.53
CA LEU A 63 -9.93 -20.00 -25.21
C LEU A 63 -9.86 -21.16 -26.23
N ARG A 64 -10.83 -22.08 -26.24
CA ARG A 64 -10.87 -23.24 -27.16
C ARG A 64 -11.41 -22.90 -28.56
N LYS A 65 -11.24 -21.67 -29.04
CA LYS A 65 -11.55 -21.28 -30.41
C LYS A 65 -10.42 -21.63 -31.36
#